data_AF-A0A5C5ATT6-F1
#
_entry.id   AF-A0A5C5ATT6-F1
#
_cell.length_a   1.000
_cell.length_b   1.000
_cell.length_c   1.000
_cell.angle_alpha   90.00
_cell.angle_beta   90.00
_cell.angle_gamma   90.00
#
_symmetry.space_group_name_H-M   'P 1'
#
loop_
_entity.id
_entity.type
_entity.pdbx_description
1 polymer ?
#
loop_
_entity_poly.entity_id
_entity_poly.type
_entity_poly.pdbx_seq_one_letter_code
_entity_poly.pdbx_strand_id
1 'polypeptide(L)'
;MIYMMFYYGTLFLILGIAVFLFIMAGSRKIRNKNLSFVLIGLGINILASPVAFFIGVMATDSPYSTRLDFWKGFLFIQGIPLFLLLIAFIWWLIRPPKVTVQTSIEKELEQNSKSTKKKTTRGRLITALRIVIPIILVVGCLSYILYLQDITLEKSHSPNNKNTIKVVKLDSDSSLGPAPVRIKYGLWEHFDTSIANDGERLDSSDVSVYWKNDYEATITLRGKESVPEVVEFNISNKSNGPVFKKVQKVVSSFTFQKSESPNLINIIELRETIKSKGPSTTSTVRIYYGKRGSILEKYKEVTLKEMYTTDNFNINWINDEQVQVEVIEENVVTTSLVIDVSK
;
A
#
# COMPACT_ATOMS: atom_id res chain seq x y z
N MET A 1 36.00 -2.65 -17.19
CA MET A 1 36.28 -2.34 -18.62
C MET A 1 35.08 -2.68 -19.53
N ILE A 2 34.58 -3.93 -19.52
CA ILE A 2 33.44 -4.36 -20.37
C ILE A 2 32.17 -3.54 -20.10
N TYR A 3 31.77 -3.36 -18.84
CA TYR A 3 30.59 -2.55 -18.47
C TYR A 3 30.66 -1.08 -18.91
N MET A 4 31.83 -0.46 -18.76
CA MET A 4 32.06 0.92 -19.22
C MET A 4 31.94 1.01 -20.75
N MET A 5 32.50 0.05 -21.48
CA MET A 5 32.40 -0.02 -22.95
C MET A 5 30.95 -0.18 -23.42
N PHE A 6 30.14 -1.02 -22.75
CA PHE A 6 28.72 -1.14 -23.05
C PHE A 6 27.94 0.15 -22.75
N TYR A 7 28.21 0.80 -21.62
CA TYR A 7 27.53 2.03 -21.21
C TYR A 7 27.81 3.19 -22.19
N TYR A 8 29.09 3.49 -22.44
CA TYR A 8 29.48 4.55 -23.39
C TYR A 8 29.11 4.20 -24.84
N GLY A 9 29.20 2.92 -25.22
CA GLY A 9 28.76 2.45 -26.54
C GLY A 9 27.25 2.67 -26.75
N THR A 10 26.44 2.40 -25.73
CA THR A 10 24.99 2.65 -25.77
C THR A 10 24.67 4.14 -25.85
N LEU A 11 25.35 4.98 -25.06
CA LEU A 11 25.18 6.44 -25.14
C LEU A 11 25.57 7.01 -26.52
N PHE A 12 26.67 6.53 -27.09
CA PHE A 12 27.10 6.94 -28.43
C PHE A 12 26.10 6.50 -29.50
N LEU A 13 25.52 5.30 -29.37
CA LEU A 13 24.47 4.82 -30.27
C LEU A 13 23.21 5.70 -30.20
N ILE A 14 22.76 6.05 -28.98
CA ILE A 14 21.63 6.95 -28.75
C ILE A 14 21.87 8.31 -29.41
N LEU A 15 23.07 8.88 -29.22
CA LEU A 15 23.47 10.15 -29.83
C LEU A 15 23.49 10.04 -31.37
N GLY A 16 24.07 8.96 -31.91
CA GLY A 16 24.13 8.70 -33.34
C GLY A 16 22.75 8.60 -33.99
N ILE A 17 21.82 7.89 -33.34
CA ILE A 17 20.42 7.79 -33.79
C ILE A 17 19.75 9.17 -33.77
N ALA A 18 19.92 9.95 -32.71
CA ALA A 18 19.34 11.28 -32.61
C ALA A 18 19.86 12.23 -33.72
N VAL A 19 21.18 12.26 -33.94
CA VAL A 19 21.80 13.04 -35.01
C VAL A 19 21.30 12.60 -36.39
N PHE A 20 21.21 11.29 -36.63
CA PHE A 20 20.65 10.75 -37.86
C PHE A 20 19.21 11.22 -38.11
N LEU A 21 18.36 11.22 -37.07
CA LEU A 21 16.98 11.72 -37.17
C LEU A 21 16.92 13.21 -37.49
N PHE A 22 17.82 14.04 -36.93
CA PHE A 22 17.90 15.46 -37.26
C PHE A 22 18.35 15.71 -38.70
N ILE A 23 19.34 14.96 -39.18
CA ILE A 23 19.75 15.02 -40.59
C ILE A 23 18.58 14.61 -41.50
N MET A 24 17.90 13.52 -41.16
CA MET A 24 16.76 13.04 -41.94
C MET A 24 15.59 14.03 -41.93
N ALA A 25 15.38 14.75 -40.80
CA ALA A 25 14.40 15.82 -40.68
C ALA A 25 14.62 16.96 -41.68
N GLY A 26 15.88 17.27 -42.01
CA GLY A 26 16.27 18.28 -43.01
C GLY A 26 16.11 17.84 -44.48
N SER A 27 15.96 16.53 -44.73
CA SER A 27 15.92 16.01 -46.11
C SER A 27 14.69 16.50 -46.89
N ARG A 28 14.88 16.76 -48.20
CA ARG A 28 13.80 17.24 -49.08
C ARG A 28 12.61 16.27 -49.11
N LYS A 29 12.87 14.96 -49.07
CA LYS A 29 11.85 13.89 -49.03
C LYS A 29 10.94 14.00 -47.80
N ILE A 30 11.51 14.24 -46.62
CA ILE A 30 10.79 14.36 -45.35
C ILE A 30 10.10 15.70 -45.22
N ARG A 31 10.77 16.78 -45.61
CA ARG A 31 10.22 18.14 -45.58
C ARG A 31 9.00 18.29 -46.49
N ASN A 32 9.00 17.64 -47.65
CA ASN A 32 7.83 17.62 -48.55
C ASN A 32 6.62 16.90 -47.94
N LYS A 33 6.85 15.95 -47.02
CA LYS A 33 5.81 15.24 -46.25
C LYS A 33 5.44 15.94 -44.94
N ASN A 34 5.98 17.13 -44.66
CA ASN A 34 5.81 17.87 -43.40
C ASN A 34 6.20 17.09 -42.13
N LEU A 35 6.99 16.01 -42.24
CA LEU A 35 7.34 15.12 -41.12
C LEU A 35 8.56 15.63 -40.31
N SER A 36 9.21 16.70 -40.76
CA SER A 36 10.41 17.26 -40.11
C SER A 36 10.20 17.53 -38.62
N PHE A 37 9.06 18.10 -38.22
CA PHE A 37 8.76 18.39 -36.82
C PHE A 37 8.60 17.13 -35.96
N VAL A 38 8.05 16.05 -36.53
CA VAL A 38 7.89 14.77 -35.83
C VAL A 38 9.25 14.11 -35.61
N LEU A 39 10.12 14.14 -36.62
CA LEU A 39 11.48 13.60 -36.50
C LEU A 39 12.36 14.38 -35.52
N ILE A 40 12.21 15.71 -35.49
CA ILE A 40 12.89 16.56 -34.49
C ILE A 40 12.39 16.24 -33.08
N GLY A 41 11.08 16.14 -32.88
CA GLY A 41 10.49 15.75 -31.59
C GLY A 41 10.96 14.36 -31.14
N LEU A 42 11.07 13.40 -32.07
CA LEU A 42 11.57 12.06 -31.79
C LEU A 42 13.05 12.09 -31.37
N GLY A 43 13.87 12.88 -32.06
CA GLY A 43 15.27 13.10 -31.69
C GLY A 43 15.44 13.67 -30.28
N ILE A 44 14.63 14.67 -29.90
CA ILE A 44 14.64 15.24 -28.54
C ILE A 44 14.24 14.21 -27.48
N ASN A 45 13.23 13.36 -27.74
CA ASN A 45 12.85 12.28 -26.82
C ASN A 45 14.01 11.29 -26.62
N ILE A 46 14.68 10.90 -27.70
CA ILE A 46 15.82 9.98 -27.64
C ILE A 46 16.96 10.59 -26.81
N LEU A 47 17.25 11.88 -26.98
CA LEU A 47 18.28 12.58 -26.20
C LEU A 47 17.92 12.76 -24.72
N ALA A 48 16.64 12.92 -24.39
CA ALA A 48 16.20 13.04 -23.00
C ALA A 48 16.13 11.68 -22.27
N SER A 49 16.10 10.57 -23.01
CA SER A 49 15.94 9.21 -22.45
C SER A 49 17.04 8.80 -21.46
N PRO A 50 18.35 9.07 -21.71
CA PRO A 50 19.40 8.77 -20.72
C PRO A 50 19.23 9.50 -19.40
N VAL A 51 18.87 10.79 -19.45
CA VAL A 51 18.63 11.60 -18.24
C VAL A 51 17.38 11.13 -17.52
N ALA A 52 16.30 10.85 -18.26
CA ALA A 52 15.07 10.30 -17.70
C ALA A 52 15.32 8.94 -17.01
N PHE A 53 16.11 8.07 -17.65
CA PHE A 53 16.49 6.78 -17.08
C PHE A 53 17.33 6.94 -15.82
N PHE A 54 18.32 7.85 -15.84
CA PHE A 54 19.14 8.16 -14.66
C PHE A 54 18.28 8.66 -13.49
N ILE A 55 17.40 9.64 -13.71
CA ILE A 55 16.50 10.16 -12.67
C ILE A 55 15.53 9.08 -12.18
N GLY A 56 15.01 8.23 -13.06
CA GLY A 56 14.21 7.06 -12.67
C GLY A 56 14.98 6.11 -11.76
N VAL A 57 16.24 5.80 -12.06
CA VAL A 57 17.10 4.95 -11.21
C VAL A 57 17.41 5.64 -9.88
N MET A 58 17.71 6.94 -9.88
CA MET A 58 17.92 7.70 -8.65
C MET A 58 16.68 7.76 -7.76
N ALA A 59 15.48 7.79 -8.36
CA ALA A 59 14.23 7.68 -7.60
C ALA A 59 14.05 6.32 -6.90
N THR A 60 14.84 5.31 -7.29
CA THR A 60 14.88 3.98 -6.67
C THR A 60 16.03 3.75 -5.68
N ASP A 61 16.75 4.79 -5.28
CA ASP A 61 17.91 4.64 -4.40
C ASP A 61 17.51 4.27 -2.94
N SER A 62 16.26 4.52 -2.57
CA SER A 62 15.72 4.07 -1.28
C SER A 62 15.53 2.54 -1.26
N PRO A 63 15.90 1.85 -0.15
CA PRO A 63 15.74 0.40 -0.02
C PRO A 63 14.28 -0.06 -0.02
N TYR A 64 13.34 0.88 0.13
CA TYR A 64 11.90 0.63 0.12
C TYR A 64 11.22 1.14 -1.16
N SER A 65 12.00 1.57 -2.16
CA SER A 65 11.48 2.03 -3.44
C SER A 65 10.91 0.87 -4.26
N THR A 66 9.94 1.18 -5.09
CA THR A 66 9.28 0.23 -5.98
C THR A 66 9.58 0.57 -7.44
N ARG A 67 9.21 -0.33 -8.35
CA ARG A 67 9.25 -0.03 -9.79
C ARG A 67 8.41 1.22 -10.15
N LEU A 68 7.46 1.62 -9.32
CA LEU A 68 6.65 2.82 -9.54
C LEU A 68 7.46 4.09 -9.36
N ASP A 69 8.36 4.13 -8.39
CA ASP A 69 9.22 5.29 -8.14
C ASP A 69 10.16 5.54 -9.33
N PHE A 70 10.63 4.46 -9.96
CA PHE A 70 11.31 4.54 -11.26
C PHE A 70 10.45 5.20 -12.33
N TRP A 71 9.23 4.72 -12.55
CA TRP A 71 8.35 5.27 -13.60
C TRP A 71 7.93 6.71 -13.31
N LYS A 72 7.73 7.09 -12.05
CA LYS A 72 7.46 8.47 -11.63
C LYS A 72 8.63 9.38 -12.01
N GLY A 73 9.86 9.02 -11.62
CA GLY A 73 11.06 9.80 -11.97
C GLY A 73 11.31 9.86 -13.47
N PHE A 74 11.17 8.72 -14.17
CA PHE A 74 11.35 8.63 -15.61
C PHE A 74 10.37 9.50 -16.39
N LEU A 75 9.07 9.37 -16.11
CA LEU A 75 8.02 10.13 -16.80
C LEU A 75 8.01 11.61 -16.42
N PHE A 76 8.54 12.00 -15.26
CA PHE A 76 8.69 13.40 -14.88
C PHE A 76 9.61 14.15 -15.85
N ILE A 77 10.78 13.58 -16.18
CA ILE A 77 11.69 14.14 -17.17
C ILE A 77 11.12 14.00 -18.58
N GLN A 78 10.53 12.85 -18.89
CA GLN A 78 10.10 12.53 -20.25
C GLN A 78 8.75 13.10 -20.65
N GLY A 79 7.98 13.63 -19.69
CA GLY A 79 6.67 14.22 -19.92
C GLY A 79 6.72 15.39 -20.91
N ILE A 80 7.68 16.31 -20.76
CA ILE A 80 7.81 17.47 -21.66
C ILE A 80 8.18 17.02 -23.09
N PRO A 81 9.24 16.22 -23.32
CA PRO A 81 9.56 15.68 -24.64
C PRO A 81 8.40 14.91 -25.29
N LEU A 82 7.70 14.06 -24.53
CA LEU A 82 6.58 13.27 -25.06
C LEU A 82 5.40 14.17 -25.44
N PHE A 83 5.12 15.20 -24.65
CA PHE A 83 4.07 16.17 -24.96
C PHE A 83 4.38 16.98 -26.22
N LEU A 84 5.63 17.44 -26.38
CA LEU A 84 6.07 18.12 -27.61
C LEU A 84 5.97 17.20 -28.84
N LEU A 85 6.34 15.93 -28.71
CA LEU A 85 6.22 14.95 -29.78
C LEU A 85 4.74 14.70 -30.15
N LEU A 86 3.86 14.64 -29.15
CA LEU A 86 2.43 14.50 -29.36
C LEU A 86 1.87 15.70 -30.15
N ILE A 87 2.22 16.93 -29.77
CA ILE A 87 1.82 18.14 -30.50
C ILE A 87 2.33 18.09 -31.95
N ALA A 88 3.61 17.75 -32.15
CA ALA A 88 4.20 17.65 -33.48
C ALA A 88 3.49 16.59 -34.36
N PHE A 89 3.09 15.47 -33.76
CA PHE A 89 2.38 14.41 -34.45
C PHE A 89 0.95 14.82 -34.83
N ILE A 90 0.20 15.44 -33.90
CA ILE A 90 -1.14 15.98 -34.16
C ILE A 90 -1.08 17.03 -35.28
N TRP A 91 -0.12 17.95 -35.19
CA TRP A 91 0.09 18.98 -36.19
C TRP A 91 0.40 18.40 -37.57
N TRP A 92 1.20 17.34 -37.62
CA TRP A 92 1.50 16.62 -38.85
C TRP A 92 0.26 15.94 -39.44
N LEU A 93 -0.59 15.31 -38.64
CA LEU A 93 -1.82 14.67 -39.09
C LEU A 93 -2.84 15.67 -39.68
N ILE A 94 -2.91 16.89 -39.12
CA ILE A 94 -3.85 17.92 -39.58
C ILE A 94 -3.34 18.61 -40.86
N ARG A 95 -2.02 18.71 -41.06
CA ARG A 95 -1.44 19.42 -42.21
C ARG A 95 -1.70 18.72 -43.54
N PRO A 96 -2.18 19.43 -44.58
CA PRO A 96 -2.24 18.87 -45.92
C PRO A 96 -0.83 18.67 -46.52
N PRO A 97 -0.64 17.62 -47.34
CA PRO A 97 0.60 17.45 -48.10
C PRO A 97 0.76 18.64 -49.06
N LYS A 98 1.99 19.10 -49.25
CA LYS A 98 2.28 20.16 -50.23
C LYS A 98 2.06 19.61 -51.64
N VAL A 99 0.92 19.95 -52.25
CA VAL A 99 0.67 19.68 -53.67
C VAL A 99 1.50 20.67 -54.48
N THR A 100 2.30 20.17 -55.41
CA THR A 100 3.01 20.98 -56.40
C THR A 100 2.29 20.74 -57.72
N VAL A 101 1.77 21.78 -58.39
CA VAL A 101 1.72 21.97 -59.85
C VAL A 101 0.80 23.15 -60.24
N GLN A 102 1.47 24.13 -60.88
CA GLN A 102 1.13 25.08 -61.95
C GLN A 102 -0.21 25.84 -61.99
N THR A 103 -0.01 27.15 -61.91
CA THR A 103 -0.89 28.32 -62.00
C THR A 103 -1.47 28.49 -63.41
N SER A 104 -2.77 28.28 -63.59
CA SER A 104 -3.65 28.94 -64.59
C SER A 104 -5.05 28.31 -64.65
N ILE A 105 -5.22 27.05 -64.22
CA ILE A 105 -6.53 26.37 -64.03
C ILE A 105 -7.19 26.77 -62.67
N GLU A 106 -6.46 27.53 -61.85
CA GLU A 106 -6.68 27.67 -60.42
C GLU A 106 -7.93 28.47 -60.03
N LYS A 107 -8.42 29.37 -60.88
CA LYS A 107 -9.55 30.28 -60.53
C LYS A 107 -10.94 29.64 -60.67
N GLU A 108 -11.16 28.72 -61.61
CA GLU A 108 -12.46 28.01 -61.73
C GLU A 108 -12.53 26.76 -60.83
N LEU A 109 -11.39 26.09 -60.60
CA LEU A 109 -11.31 24.96 -59.68
C LEU A 109 -11.37 25.40 -58.21
N GLU A 110 -11.05 26.67 -57.91
CA GLU A 110 -11.10 27.23 -56.55
C GLU A 110 -12.52 27.25 -55.95
N GLN A 111 -13.57 27.49 -56.74
CA GLN A 111 -14.93 27.59 -56.22
C GLN A 111 -15.53 26.20 -55.90
N ASN A 112 -15.24 25.18 -56.73
CA ASN A 112 -15.60 23.77 -56.45
C ASN A 112 -14.67 23.10 -55.42
N SER A 113 -13.41 23.55 -55.29
CA SER A 113 -12.50 23.06 -54.26
C SER A 113 -12.80 23.60 -52.86
N LYS A 114 -13.47 24.76 -52.72
CA LYS A 114 -13.78 25.34 -51.41
C LYS A 114 -14.73 24.46 -50.59
N SER A 115 -15.74 23.84 -51.20
CA SER A 115 -16.68 22.93 -50.50
C SER A 115 -16.05 21.58 -50.17
N THR A 116 -15.25 21.04 -51.09
CA THR A 116 -14.53 19.76 -50.92
C THR A 116 -13.38 19.92 -49.92
N LYS A 117 -12.51 20.95 -50.02
CA LYS A 117 -11.48 21.25 -49.01
C LYS A 117 -12.07 21.40 -47.61
N LYS A 118 -13.24 22.05 -47.45
CA LYS A 118 -13.89 22.21 -46.13
C LYS A 118 -14.35 20.86 -45.55
N LYS A 119 -14.88 19.95 -46.39
CA LYS A 119 -15.23 18.56 -45.99
C LYS A 119 -13.99 17.72 -45.65
N THR A 120 -12.92 17.78 -46.45
CA THR A 120 -11.69 16.99 -46.22
C THR A 120 -10.92 17.46 -44.98
N THR A 121 -10.92 18.78 -44.71
CA THR A 121 -10.26 19.36 -43.52
C THR A 121 -11.01 18.98 -42.24
N ARG A 122 -12.35 18.97 -42.28
CA ARG A 122 -13.19 18.56 -41.15
C ARG A 122 -13.06 17.06 -40.84
N GLY A 123 -12.94 16.21 -41.87
CA GLY A 123 -12.67 14.78 -41.71
C GLY A 123 -11.33 14.48 -41.02
N ARG A 124 -10.26 15.21 -41.37
CA ARG A 124 -8.93 15.03 -40.75
C ARG A 124 -8.88 15.46 -39.28
N LEU A 125 -9.55 16.55 -38.93
CA LEU A 125 -9.68 16.99 -37.53
C LEU A 125 -10.40 15.94 -36.68
N ILE A 126 -11.45 15.32 -37.21
CA ILE A 126 -12.19 14.24 -36.53
C ILE A 126 -11.29 13.00 -36.36
N THR A 127 -10.51 12.63 -37.37
CA THR A 127 -9.57 11.50 -37.27
C THR A 127 -8.45 11.75 -36.25
N ALA A 128 -7.88 12.97 -36.22
CA ALA A 128 -6.87 13.34 -35.22
C ALA A 128 -7.45 13.29 -33.79
N LEU A 129 -8.65 13.83 -33.59
CA LEU A 129 -9.33 13.82 -32.29
C LEU A 129 -9.61 12.38 -31.79
N ARG A 130 -10.01 11.48 -32.70
CA ARG A 130 -10.23 10.05 -32.39
C ARG A 130 -8.97 9.31 -31.95
N ILE A 131 -7.78 9.76 -32.34
CA ILE A 131 -6.50 9.16 -31.93
C ILE A 131 -6.00 9.79 -30.62
N VAL A 132 -6.20 11.09 -30.43
CA VAL A 132 -5.71 11.81 -29.25
C VAL A 132 -6.51 11.47 -27.98
N ILE A 133 -7.84 11.34 -28.09
CA ILE A 133 -8.71 10.99 -26.95
C ILE A 133 -8.28 9.67 -26.26
N PRO A 134 -8.08 8.55 -26.97
CA PRO A 134 -7.64 7.32 -26.31
C PRO A 134 -6.23 7.42 -25.75
N ILE A 135 -5.32 8.18 -26.37
CA ILE A 135 -3.98 8.41 -25.80
C ILE A 135 -4.08 9.18 -24.48
N ILE A 136 -4.88 10.24 -24.42
CA ILE A 136 -5.09 11.01 -23.17
C ILE A 136 -5.77 10.14 -22.11
N LEU A 137 -6.77 9.32 -22.48
CA LEU A 137 -7.43 8.40 -21.56
C LEU A 137 -6.47 7.32 -21.05
N VAL A 138 -5.62 6.76 -21.90
CA VAL A 138 -4.62 5.76 -21.53
C VAL A 138 -3.56 6.37 -20.63
N VAL A 139 -3.03 7.55 -20.97
CA VAL A 139 -2.04 8.27 -20.15
C VAL A 139 -2.64 8.69 -18.81
N GLY A 140 -3.87 9.20 -18.79
CA GLY A 140 -4.59 9.55 -17.57
C GLY A 140 -4.94 8.33 -16.71
N CYS A 141 -5.32 7.20 -17.31
CA CYS A 141 -5.51 5.94 -16.61
C CYS A 141 -4.19 5.42 -16.04
N LEU A 142 -3.12 5.43 -16.82
CA LEU A 142 -1.79 5.05 -16.35
C LEU A 142 -1.31 5.96 -15.21
N SER A 143 -1.47 7.28 -15.33
CA SER A 143 -1.11 8.20 -14.25
C SER A 143 -1.95 7.96 -12.99
N TYR A 144 -3.25 7.70 -13.13
CA TYR A 144 -4.14 7.37 -12.02
C TYR A 144 -3.74 6.06 -11.34
N ILE A 145 -3.43 5.01 -12.12
CA ILE A 145 -2.95 3.71 -11.60
C ILE A 145 -1.60 3.86 -10.90
N LEU A 146 -0.67 4.65 -11.46
CA LEU A 146 0.64 4.91 -10.87
C LEU A 146 0.57 5.79 -9.61
N TYR A 147 -0.44 6.67 -9.50
CA TYR A 147 -0.62 7.58 -8.37
C TYR A 147 -1.37 6.94 -7.20
N LEU A 148 -2.20 5.92 -7.43
CA LEU A 148 -3.08 5.33 -6.41
C LEU A 148 -2.76 3.89 -6.01
N GLN A 149 -1.65 3.32 -6.47
CA GLN A 149 -1.25 2.00 -5.99
C GLN A 149 -0.70 2.10 -4.57
N ASP A 150 -1.59 1.86 -3.60
CA ASP A 150 -1.25 1.78 -2.18
C ASP A 150 -0.07 0.81 -1.95
N ILE A 151 0.84 1.19 -1.06
CA ILE A 151 1.94 0.32 -0.63
C ILE A 151 1.31 -0.86 0.10
N THR A 152 1.49 -2.06 -0.45
CA THR A 152 0.93 -3.27 0.13
C THR A 152 1.82 -3.76 1.26
N LEU A 153 1.30 -3.72 2.49
CA LEU A 153 2.01 -4.23 3.66
C LEU A 153 1.89 -5.74 3.73
N GLU A 154 0.68 -6.27 3.52
CA GLU A 154 0.43 -7.71 3.57
C GLU A 154 -0.67 -8.11 2.58
N LYS A 155 -0.50 -9.27 1.96
CA LYS A 155 -1.53 -9.89 1.11
C LYS A 155 -1.65 -11.36 1.47
N SER A 156 -2.75 -11.69 2.15
CA SER A 156 -2.97 -13.02 2.69
C SER A 156 -4.16 -13.71 2.02
N HIS A 157 -3.97 -14.97 1.67
CA HIS A 157 -4.96 -15.83 1.04
C HIS A 157 -5.54 -16.81 2.06
N SER A 158 -6.83 -17.11 1.93
CA SER A 158 -7.49 -18.09 2.77
C SER A 158 -6.95 -19.50 2.49
N PRO A 159 -7.13 -20.49 3.40
CA PRO A 159 -6.51 -21.82 3.28
C PRO A 159 -6.76 -22.53 1.95
N ASN A 160 -7.96 -22.36 1.36
CA ASN A 160 -8.30 -22.92 0.04
C ASN A 160 -8.29 -21.85 -1.08
N ASN A 161 -7.63 -20.72 -0.87
CA ASN A 161 -7.52 -19.59 -1.81
C ASN A 161 -8.86 -19.00 -2.29
N LYS A 162 -9.94 -19.17 -1.52
CA LYS A 162 -11.26 -18.62 -1.87
C LYS A 162 -11.34 -17.12 -1.65
N ASN A 163 -10.71 -16.64 -0.59
CA ASN A 163 -10.76 -15.24 -0.17
C ASN A 163 -9.36 -14.67 0.00
N THR A 164 -9.24 -13.36 -0.19
CA THR A 164 -7.97 -12.63 -0.06
C THR A 164 -8.20 -11.35 0.73
N ILE A 165 -7.36 -11.13 1.73
CA ILE A 165 -7.31 -9.89 2.50
C ILE A 165 -6.02 -9.17 2.11
N LYS A 166 -6.14 -7.86 1.85
CA LYS A 166 -5.01 -7.00 1.51
C LYS A 166 -4.92 -5.87 2.52
N VAL A 167 -3.80 -5.74 3.20
CA VAL A 167 -3.52 -4.63 4.12
C VAL A 167 -2.57 -3.69 3.43
N VAL A 168 -2.94 -2.42 3.35
CA VAL A 168 -2.18 -1.40 2.62
C VAL A 168 -1.96 -0.16 3.46
N LYS A 169 -0.82 0.49 3.27
CA LYS A 169 -0.54 1.82 3.81
C LYS A 169 -1.13 2.87 2.87
N LEU A 170 -1.86 3.82 3.43
CA LEU A 170 -2.30 5.02 2.72
C LEU A 170 -1.15 6.04 2.74
N ASP A 171 -0.84 6.65 1.60
CA ASP A 171 0.15 7.72 1.53
C ASP A 171 -0.41 8.95 2.27
N SER A 172 0.09 9.20 3.47
CA SER A 172 -0.05 10.47 4.17
C SER A 172 1.33 10.96 4.57
N ASP A 173 1.70 12.16 4.14
CA ASP A 173 3.00 12.80 4.34
C ASP A 173 3.35 13.14 5.81
N SER A 174 2.58 12.68 6.79
CA SER A 174 2.89 12.91 8.20
C SER A 174 3.88 11.87 8.72
N SER A 175 5.17 12.18 8.63
CA SER A 175 6.24 11.48 9.36
C SER A 175 6.14 11.63 10.89
N LEU A 176 5.29 12.52 11.39
CA LEU A 176 5.11 12.85 12.81
C LEU A 176 3.80 12.30 13.44
N GLY A 177 3.13 11.32 12.84
CA GLY A 177 1.87 10.82 13.37
C GLY A 177 1.58 9.35 13.06
N PRO A 178 0.48 8.78 13.61
CA PRO A 178 0.06 7.43 13.30
C PRO A 178 -0.11 7.21 11.80
N ALA A 179 0.50 6.15 11.28
CA ALA A 179 0.45 5.83 9.86
C ALA A 179 -0.93 5.25 9.51
N PRO A 180 -1.67 5.83 8.54
CA PRO A 180 -2.97 5.33 8.14
C PRO A 180 -2.83 4.02 7.36
N VAL A 181 -3.67 3.06 7.75
CA VAL A 181 -3.71 1.70 7.19
C VAL A 181 -5.13 1.38 6.79
N ARG A 182 -5.26 0.77 5.62
CA ARG A 182 -6.53 0.28 5.09
C ARG A 182 -6.47 -1.23 4.91
N ILE A 183 -7.38 -1.93 5.56
CA ILE A 183 -7.60 -3.37 5.36
C ILE A 183 -8.69 -3.50 4.29
N LYS A 184 -8.43 -4.25 3.22
CA LYS A 184 -9.33 -4.41 2.07
C LYS A 184 -9.76 -5.86 1.91
N TYR A 185 -11.03 -6.05 1.53
CA TYR A 185 -11.58 -7.30 1.07
C TYR A 185 -12.43 -7.07 -0.19
N GLY A 186 -12.07 -7.74 -1.29
CA GLY A 186 -12.71 -7.53 -2.58
C GLY A 186 -12.57 -6.08 -3.09
N LEU A 187 -13.57 -5.60 -3.83
CA LEU A 187 -13.56 -4.28 -4.47
C LEU A 187 -14.09 -3.15 -3.57
N TRP A 188 -14.99 -3.47 -2.64
CA TRP A 188 -15.81 -2.47 -1.94
C TRP A 188 -15.58 -2.44 -0.43
N GLU A 189 -15.32 -3.60 0.18
CA GLU A 189 -15.20 -3.70 1.63
C GLU A 189 -13.81 -3.25 2.07
N HIS A 190 -13.78 -2.30 2.99
CA HIS A 190 -12.55 -1.83 3.58
C HIS A 190 -12.77 -1.40 5.03
N PHE A 191 -11.68 -1.35 5.78
CA PHE A 191 -11.64 -0.85 7.14
C PHE A 191 -10.39 0.02 7.30
N ASP A 192 -10.60 1.26 7.73
CA ASP A 192 -9.55 2.25 7.90
C ASP A 192 -9.19 2.38 9.37
N THR A 193 -7.89 2.36 9.66
CA THR A 193 -7.34 2.56 10.99
C THR A 193 -5.96 3.21 10.90
N SER A 194 -5.29 3.43 12.02
CA SER A 194 -3.95 3.98 12.05
C SER A 194 -3.08 3.28 13.09
N ILE A 195 -1.81 3.06 12.71
CA ILE A 195 -0.80 2.40 13.55
C ILE A 195 0.20 3.46 14.01
N ALA A 196 0.36 3.61 15.33
CA ALA A 196 1.45 4.41 15.88
C ALA A 196 2.73 3.57 15.84
N ASN A 197 3.75 4.07 15.13
CA ASN A 197 5.01 3.36 14.89
C ASN A 197 6.23 4.24 15.16
N ASP A 198 6.13 5.14 16.15
CA ASP A 198 7.21 6.04 16.60
C ASP A 198 8.01 6.75 15.47
N GLY A 199 7.29 7.21 14.44
CA GLY A 199 7.91 7.86 13.26
C GLY A 199 8.58 6.90 12.27
N GLU A 200 8.70 5.62 12.59
CA GLU A 200 9.18 4.60 11.67
C GLU A 200 8.13 4.23 10.61
N ARG A 201 8.61 3.86 9.43
CA ARG A 201 7.76 3.44 8.32
C ARG A 201 7.26 2.03 8.55
N LEU A 202 5.95 1.82 8.41
CA LEU A 202 5.36 0.49 8.48
C LEU A 202 5.92 -0.45 7.41
N ASP A 203 6.12 -1.70 7.79
CA ASP A 203 6.53 -2.79 6.90
C ASP A 203 5.60 -4.03 7.04
N SER A 204 5.98 -5.15 6.40
CA SER A 204 5.18 -6.37 6.42
C SER A 204 5.20 -7.11 7.77
N SER A 205 6.16 -6.82 8.65
CA SER A 205 6.25 -7.43 9.99
C SER A 205 5.26 -6.83 10.98
N ASP A 206 4.79 -5.61 10.71
CA ASP A 206 3.80 -4.88 11.51
C ASP A 206 2.36 -5.42 11.32
N VAL A 207 2.16 -6.31 10.35
CA VAL A 207 0.85 -6.84 9.98
C VAL A 207 0.90 -8.36 9.94
N SER A 208 -0.05 -9.02 10.60
CA SER A 208 -0.24 -10.45 10.47
C SER A 208 -1.71 -10.79 10.25
N VAL A 209 -1.96 -11.75 9.36
CA VAL A 209 -3.31 -12.23 9.04
C VAL A 209 -3.36 -13.74 9.31
N TYR A 210 -4.16 -14.13 10.29
CA TYR A 210 -4.39 -15.52 10.64
C TYR A 210 -5.79 -15.95 10.20
N TRP A 211 -5.88 -16.93 9.31
CA TRP A 211 -7.15 -17.51 8.88
C TRP A 211 -7.56 -18.65 9.80
N LYS A 212 -8.77 -18.57 10.36
CA LYS A 212 -9.38 -19.69 11.10
C LYS A 212 -10.03 -20.68 10.14
N ASN A 213 -10.61 -20.19 9.05
CA ASN A 213 -11.17 -20.96 7.93
C ASN A 213 -11.21 -20.07 6.68
N ASP A 214 -11.89 -20.48 5.60
CA ASP A 214 -11.94 -19.67 4.38
C ASP A 214 -12.72 -18.34 4.51
N TYR A 215 -13.53 -18.18 5.54
CA TYR A 215 -14.50 -17.09 5.69
C TYR A 215 -14.26 -16.23 6.93
N GLU A 216 -13.38 -16.67 7.83
CA GLU A 216 -13.03 -16.02 9.09
C GLU A 216 -11.52 -15.83 9.22
N ALA A 217 -11.10 -14.60 9.49
CA ALA A 217 -9.70 -14.27 9.75
C ALA A 217 -9.57 -13.29 10.92
N THR A 218 -8.41 -13.31 11.56
CA THR A 218 -7.98 -12.33 12.54
C THR A 218 -6.79 -11.57 11.96
N ILE A 219 -6.93 -10.26 11.84
CA ILE A 219 -5.88 -9.35 11.40
C ILE A 219 -5.32 -8.67 12.65
N THR A 220 -4.01 -8.78 12.86
CA THR A 220 -3.31 -8.09 13.95
C THR A 220 -2.38 -7.05 13.36
N LEU A 221 -2.53 -5.82 13.83
CA LEU A 221 -1.71 -4.67 13.47
C LEU A 221 -0.86 -4.31 14.69
N ARG A 222 0.46 -4.29 14.55
CA ARG A 222 1.42 -4.04 15.62
C ARG A 222 2.34 -2.92 15.16
N GLY A 223 2.37 -1.81 15.89
CA GLY A 223 3.44 -0.83 15.74
C GLY A 223 4.49 -1.00 16.82
N LYS A 224 5.68 -0.42 16.61
CA LYS A 224 6.70 -0.31 17.65
C LYS A 224 6.13 0.43 18.86
N GLU A 225 6.25 -0.21 20.03
CA GLU A 225 5.84 0.30 21.34
C GLU A 225 4.35 0.63 21.51
N SER A 226 3.48 0.22 20.57
CA SER A 226 2.03 0.36 20.72
C SER A 226 1.36 -0.99 21.01
N VAL A 227 0.29 -0.95 21.82
CA VAL A 227 -0.54 -2.13 22.06
C VAL A 227 -1.15 -2.56 20.72
N PRO A 228 -0.99 -3.83 20.30
CA PRO A 228 -1.50 -4.31 19.03
C PRO A 228 -3.00 -4.07 18.89
N GLU A 229 -3.45 -3.77 17.67
CA GLU A 229 -4.85 -3.65 17.30
C GLU A 229 -5.29 -4.93 16.59
N VAL A 230 -6.46 -5.44 16.96
CA VAL A 230 -7.00 -6.68 16.39
C VAL A 230 -8.33 -6.41 15.70
N VAL A 231 -8.41 -6.80 14.44
CA VAL A 231 -9.60 -6.69 13.60
C VAL A 231 -10.03 -8.10 13.19
N GLU A 232 -11.26 -8.45 13.52
CA GLU A 232 -11.88 -9.67 13.02
C GLU A 232 -12.51 -9.43 11.66
N PHE A 233 -12.30 -10.39 10.78
CA PHE A 233 -12.94 -10.47 9.48
C PHE A 233 -13.88 -11.67 9.47
N ASN A 234 -15.14 -11.43 9.13
CA ASN A 234 -16.13 -12.49 8.94
C ASN A 234 -17.11 -12.14 7.81
N ILE A 235 -17.07 -12.91 6.71
CA ILE A 235 -17.91 -12.69 5.53
C ILE A 235 -19.39 -12.88 5.85
N SER A 236 -19.73 -13.81 6.75
CA SER A 236 -21.13 -14.09 7.11
C SER A 236 -21.83 -12.90 7.76
N ASN A 237 -21.08 -11.98 8.37
CA ASN A 237 -21.65 -10.77 8.96
C ASN A 237 -22.18 -9.78 7.92
N LYS A 238 -21.87 -9.95 6.62
CA LYS A 238 -22.24 -8.99 5.58
C LYS A 238 -23.74 -8.68 5.52
N SER A 239 -24.61 -9.63 5.88
CA SER A 239 -26.06 -9.40 5.91
C SER A 239 -26.52 -8.60 7.13
N ASN A 240 -25.77 -8.64 8.23
CA ASN A 240 -26.19 -8.18 9.55
C ASN A 240 -25.27 -7.08 10.14
N GLY A 241 -24.21 -6.67 9.45
CA GLY A 241 -23.24 -5.70 9.93
C GLY A 241 -21.96 -5.60 9.07
N PRO A 242 -20.95 -4.85 9.54
CA PRO A 242 -19.69 -4.72 8.83
C PRO A 242 -18.90 -6.04 8.84
N VAL A 243 -18.26 -6.34 7.71
CA VAL A 243 -17.42 -7.54 7.52
C VAL A 243 -16.16 -7.49 8.39
N PHE A 244 -15.68 -6.28 8.67
CA PHE A 244 -14.58 -6.02 9.59
C PHE A 244 -15.11 -5.47 10.91
N LYS A 245 -14.64 -6.03 12.02
CA LYS A 245 -14.98 -5.56 13.36
C LYS A 245 -13.72 -5.43 14.19
N LYS A 246 -13.46 -4.24 14.71
CA LYS A 246 -12.42 -4.03 15.73
C LYS A 246 -12.82 -4.75 17.01
N VAL A 247 -11.94 -5.59 17.52
CA VAL A 247 -12.20 -6.39 18.72
C VAL A 247 -11.06 -6.26 19.73
N GLN A 248 -11.43 -6.48 20.99
CA GLN A 248 -10.47 -6.60 22.07
C GLN A 248 -10.18 -8.07 22.34
N LYS A 249 -8.94 -8.50 22.11
CA LYS A 249 -8.44 -9.85 22.39
C LYS A 249 -7.20 -9.78 23.26
N VAL A 250 -6.96 -10.82 24.06
CA VAL A 250 -5.69 -10.96 24.77
C VAL A 250 -4.61 -11.20 23.72
N VAL A 251 -3.67 -10.27 23.61
CA VAL A 251 -2.56 -10.29 22.63
C VAL A 251 -1.25 -10.75 23.24
N SER A 252 -1.11 -10.63 24.55
CA SER A 252 0.03 -11.14 25.30
C SER A 252 -0.41 -11.55 26.70
N SER A 253 0.28 -12.56 27.25
CA SER A 253 0.15 -12.91 28.65
C SER A 253 1.51 -13.25 29.23
N PHE A 254 1.84 -12.66 30.37
CA PHE A 254 3.09 -12.89 31.08
C PHE A 254 2.80 -13.36 32.49
N THR A 255 3.43 -14.44 32.92
CA THR A 255 3.29 -14.94 34.31
C THR A 255 4.29 -14.23 35.20
N PHE A 256 3.81 -13.46 36.17
CA PHE A 256 4.68 -12.69 37.07
C PHE A 256 4.77 -13.31 38.47
N GLN A 257 3.81 -14.13 38.87
CA GLN A 257 3.82 -14.81 40.17
C GLN A 257 3.18 -16.18 40.08
N LYS A 258 3.72 -17.15 40.81
CA LYS A 258 3.18 -18.50 40.94
C LYS A 258 3.11 -18.86 42.41
N SER A 259 2.15 -19.69 42.78
CA SER A 259 2.04 -20.25 44.11
C SER A 259 1.53 -21.68 44.03
N GLU A 260 2.18 -22.58 44.77
CA GLU A 260 1.87 -24.00 44.79
C GLU A 260 1.17 -24.37 46.10
N SER A 261 0.27 -25.35 46.02
CA SER A 261 -0.45 -25.85 47.17
C SER A 261 0.49 -26.54 48.18
N PRO A 262 0.11 -26.70 49.46
CA PRO A 262 1.01 -27.24 50.49
C PRO A 262 1.67 -28.59 50.15
N ASN A 263 0.93 -29.52 49.54
CA ASN A 263 1.45 -30.81 49.08
C ASN A 263 1.84 -30.82 47.60
N LEU A 264 1.94 -29.65 46.97
CA LEU A 264 2.36 -29.47 45.59
C LEU A 264 1.50 -30.23 44.59
N ILE A 265 0.19 -30.32 44.86
CA ILE A 265 -0.80 -30.98 44.00
C ILE A 265 -1.34 -29.98 42.97
N ASN A 266 -1.65 -28.78 43.43
CA ASN A 266 -2.24 -27.72 42.64
C ASN A 266 -1.33 -26.50 42.57
N ILE A 267 -1.55 -25.68 41.56
CA ILE A 267 -0.80 -24.46 41.32
C ILE A 267 -1.75 -23.36 40.88
N ILE A 268 -1.45 -22.13 41.29
CA ILE A 268 -2.00 -20.93 40.68
C ILE A 268 -0.91 -20.11 40.02
N GLU A 269 -1.26 -19.47 38.91
CA GLU A 269 -0.38 -18.58 38.16
C GLU A 269 -1.10 -17.26 37.92
N LEU A 270 -0.51 -16.19 38.46
CA LEU A 270 -0.97 -14.84 38.20
C LEU A 270 -0.30 -14.37 36.93
N ARG A 271 -1.13 -14.13 35.91
CA ARG A 271 -0.68 -13.68 34.61
C ARG A 271 -1.23 -12.31 34.31
N GLU A 272 -0.35 -11.39 33.93
CA GLU A 272 -0.77 -10.19 33.24
C GLU A 272 -1.36 -10.59 31.90
N THR A 273 -2.44 -9.93 31.50
CA THR A 273 -2.96 -10.02 30.15
C THR A 273 -3.04 -8.65 29.52
N ILE A 274 -2.31 -8.48 28.44
CA ILE A 274 -2.40 -7.28 27.60
C ILE A 274 -3.50 -7.55 26.58
N LYS A 275 -4.54 -6.72 26.60
CA LYS A 275 -5.63 -6.76 25.64
C LYS A 275 -5.34 -5.80 24.49
N SER A 276 -5.71 -6.18 23.26
CA SER A 276 -5.56 -5.31 22.08
C SER A 276 -6.32 -4.00 22.24
N LYS A 277 -5.88 -2.99 21.47
CA LYS A 277 -6.49 -1.66 21.46
C LYS A 277 -8.00 -1.76 21.18
N GLY A 278 -8.80 -1.33 22.15
CA GLY A 278 -10.27 -1.36 22.16
C GLY A 278 -10.81 -0.26 23.10
N PRO A 279 -12.14 -0.16 23.29
CA PRO A 279 -12.75 0.93 24.07
C PRO A 279 -12.34 0.99 25.55
N SER A 280 -11.71 -0.05 26.10
CA SER A 280 -11.16 -0.06 27.46
C SER A 280 -9.76 -0.66 27.48
N THR A 281 -8.71 0.14 27.61
CA THR A 281 -7.31 -0.33 27.69
C THR A 281 -6.91 -0.65 29.14
N THR A 282 -7.68 -1.49 29.84
CA THR A 282 -7.31 -1.93 31.19
C THR A 282 -6.43 -3.18 31.11
N SER A 283 -5.23 -3.10 31.66
CA SER A 283 -4.46 -4.30 32.01
C SER A 283 -5.25 -5.08 33.06
N THR A 284 -5.50 -6.35 32.79
CA THR A 284 -6.23 -7.24 33.72
C THR A 284 -5.31 -8.37 34.15
N VAL A 285 -5.31 -8.68 35.44
CA VAL A 285 -4.60 -9.85 35.97
C VAL A 285 -5.56 -11.03 35.95
N ARG A 286 -5.12 -12.14 35.37
CA ARG A 286 -5.84 -13.41 35.41
C ARG A 286 -5.12 -14.38 36.33
N ILE A 287 -5.86 -14.91 37.30
CA ILE A 287 -5.40 -15.93 38.22
C ILE A 287 -5.81 -17.27 37.62
N TYR A 288 -4.87 -17.93 36.92
CA TYR A 288 -5.07 -19.27 36.39
C TYR A 288 -4.85 -20.30 37.50
N TYR A 289 -5.62 -21.39 37.51
CA TYR A 289 -5.54 -22.41 38.55
C TYR A 289 -5.78 -23.81 37.97
N GLY A 290 -5.17 -24.81 38.59
CA GLY A 290 -5.33 -26.20 38.21
C GLY A 290 -4.26 -27.12 38.81
N LYS A 291 -4.21 -28.35 38.31
CA LYS A 291 -3.25 -29.35 38.77
C LYS A 291 -1.84 -28.97 38.34
N ARG A 292 -0.86 -29.14 39.23
CA ARG A 292 0.55 -28.92 38.92
C ARG A 292 0.99 -29.79 37.74
N GLY A 293 1.66 -29.18 36.77
CA GLY A 293 2.11 -29.83 35.54
C GLY A 293 1.05 -29.99 34.44
N SER A 294 -0.19 -29.53 34.66
CA SER A 294 -1.24 -29.49 33.63
C SER A 294 -1.28 -28.14 32.90
N ILE A 295 -1.97 -28.10 31.75
CA ILE A 295 -2.30 -26.85 31.07
C ILE A 295 -3.41 -26.17 31.87
N LEU A 296 -3.14 -24.97 32.39
CA LEU A 296 -4.10 -24.20 33.17
C LEU A 296 -5.06 -23.46 32.24
N GLU A 297 -6.29 -23.97 32.10
CA GLU A 297 -7.34 -23.37 31.26
C GLU A 297 -8.33 -22.52 32.05
N LYS A 298 -8.55 -22.86 33.34
CA LYS A 298 -9.48 -22.15 34.23
C LYS A 298 -8.80 -20.93 34.85
N TYR A 299 -9.55 -19.83 34.94
CA TYR A 299 -9.05 -18.60 35.57
C TYR A 299 -10.15 -17.75 36.20
N LYS A 300 -9.73 -16.85 37.09
CA LYS A 300 -10.51 -15.69 37.57
C LYS A 300 -9.84 -14.40 37.08
N GLU A 301 -10.62 -13.42 36.67
CA GLU A 301 -10.11 -12.13 36.17
C GLU A 301 -10.29 -11.04 37.23
N VAL A 302 -9.24 -10.25 37.44
CA VAL A 302 -9.20 -9.13 38.38
C VAL A 302 -8.82 -7.88 37.60
N THR A 303 -9.59 -6.81 37.79
CA THR A 303 -9.30 -5.48 37.25
C THR A 303 -8.74 -4.62 38.36
N LEU A 304 -7.63 -3.95 38.09
CA LEU A 304 -6.94 -3.08 39.05
C LEU A 304 -7.12 -1.63 38.60
N LYS A 305 -7.14 -0.70 39.55
CA LYS A 305 -7.23 0.74 39.26
C LYS A 305 -5.90 1.33 38.81
N GLU A 306 -4.79 0.83 39.35
CA GLU A 306 -3.44 1.34 39.10
C GLU A 306 -2.51 0.25 38.53
N MET A 307 -1.26 0.64 38.22
CA MET A 307 -0.22 -0.33 37.89
C MET A 307 0.01 -1.25 39.08
N TYR A 308 0.08 -2.55 38.82
CA TYR A 308 0.30 -3.56 39.84
C TYR A 308 1.77 -3.97 39.93
N THR A 309 2.16 -4.40 41.12
CA THR A 309 3.39 -5.10 41.48
C THR A 309 3.04 -6.45 42.09
N THR A 310 4.03 -7.29 42.32
CA THR A 310 3.86 -8.57 43.05
C THR A 310 3.29 -8.37 44.45
N ASP A 311 3.52 -7.21 45.06
CA ASP A 311 3.15 -6.93 46.45
C ASP A 311 1.66 -6.59 46.58
N ASN A 312 0.98 -6.32 45.47
CA ASN A 312 -0.48 -6.14 45.45
C ASN A 312 -1.26 -7.45 45.66
N PHE A 313 -0.60 -8.61 45.68
CA PHE A 313 -1.26 -9.91 45.77
C PHE A 313 -0.74 -10.73 46.95
N ASN A 314 -1.61 -10.96 47.93
CA ASN A 314 -1.35 -11.90 49.01
C ASN A 314 -2.03 -13.24 48.70
N ILE A 315 -1.26 -14.32 48.70
CA ILE A 315 -1.73 -15.65 48.31
C ILE A 315 -1.60 -16.59 49.51
N ASN A 316 -2.74 -17.03 50.05
CA ASN A 316 -2.81 -17.90 51.21
C ASN A 316 -3.57 -19.19 50.86
N TRP A 317 -2.87 -20.32 50.86
CA TRP A 317 -3.50 -21.62 50.70
C TRP A 317 -4.18 -22.06 52.00
N ILE A 318 -5.47 -22.38 51.94
CA ILE A 318 -6.23 -22.93 53.07
C ILE A 318 -5.98 -24.43 53.18
N ASN A 319 -5.93 -25.11 52.03
CA ASN A 319 -5.60 -26.54 51.87
C ASN A 319 -5.14 -26.77 50.41
N ASP A 320 -4.99 -28.02 49.96
CA ASP A 320 -4.55 -28.28 48.58
C ASP A 320 -5.54 -27.87 47.49
N GLU A 321 -6.82 -27.75 47.83
CA GLU A 321 -7.91 -27.50 46.88
C GLU A 321 -8.42 -26.07 46.93
N GLN A 322 -8.11 -25.32 47.99
CA GLN A 322 -8.63 -23.97 48.21
C GLN A 322 -7.51 -22.97 48.48
N VAL A 323 -7.52 -21.89 47.71
CA VAL A 323 -6.61 -20.76 47.87
C VAL A 323 -7.38 -19.46 47.99
N GLN A 324 -6.96 -18.63 48.93
CA GLN A 324 -7.42 -17.26 49.08
C GLN A 324 -6.41 -16.32 48.45
N VAL A 325 -6.86 -15.47 47.53
CA VAL A 325 -6.06 -14.42 46.90
C VAL A 325 -6.66 -13.08 47.29
N GLU A 326 -5.89 -12.28 48.01
CA GLU A 326 -6.24 -10.92 48.39
C GLU A 326 -5.52 -9.94 47.47
N VAL A 327 -6.27 -8.96 46.99
CA VAL A 327 -5.80 -7.87 46.14
C VAL A 327 -5.73 -6.62 47.00
N ILE A 328 -4.54 -6.02 47.07
CA ILE A 328 -4.23 -4.87 47.91
C ILE A 328 -3.98 -3.68 46.98
N GLU A 329 -4.74 -2.60 47.14
CA GLU A 329 -4.51 -1.31 46.47
C GLU A 329 -4.39 -0.24 47.56
N GLU A 330 -3.43 0.69 47.45
CA GLU A 330 -3.22 1.77 48.44
C GLU A 330 -3.09 1.27 49.90
N ASN A 331 -2.48 0.10 50.11
CA ASN A 331 -2.36 -0.59 51.41
C ASN A 331 -3.69 -1.07 52.03
N VAL A 332 -4.77 -1.16 51.25
CA VAL A 332 -6.07 -1.70 51.68
C VAL A 332 -6.43 -2.91 50.83
N VAL A 333 -6.94 -3.97 51.48
CA VAL A 333 -7.50 -5.12 50.75
C VAL A 333 -8.78 -4.68 50.04
N THR A 334 -8.74 -4.59 48.72
CA THR A 334 -9.88 -4.16 47.89
C THR A 334 -10.71 -5.33 47.41
N THR A 335 -10.10 -6.49 47.18
CA THR A 335 -10.78 -7.70 46.73
C THR A 335 -10.21 -8.92 47.44
N SER A 336 -11.07 -9.83 47.88
CA SER A 336 -10.65 -11.14 48.41
C SER A 336 -11.38 -12.24 47.63
N LEU A 337 -10.61 -13.15 47.02
CA LEU A 337 -11.10 -14.21 46.16
C LEU A 337 -10.75 -15.56 46.77
N VAL A 338 -11.75 -16.38 47.05
CA VAL A 338 -11.53 -17.80 47.38
C VAL A 338 -11.74 -18.62 46.11
N ILE A 339 -10.70 -19.34 45.71
CA ILE A 339 -10.67 -20.19 44.52
C ILE A 339 -10.63 -21.64 44.97
N ASP A 340 -11.67 -22.38 44.59
CA ASP A 340 -11.72 -23.84 44.71
C ASP A 340 -11.16 -24.44 43.41
N VAL A 341 -9.93 -24.93 43.47
CA VAL A 341 -9.16 -25.44 42.32
C VAL A 341 -9.71 -26.75 41.78
N SER A 342 -10.48 -27.49 42.61
CA SER A 342 -11.11 -28.76 42.23
C SER A 342 -12.33 -28.60 41.32
N LYS A 343 -12.95 -27.40 41.33
CA LYS A 343 -14.16 -27.06 40.55
C LYS A 343 -13.81 -26.26 39.31
#